data_AF-A0A7X8SRV9-F1
#
_entry.id   AF-A0A7X8SRV9-F1
#
_cell.length_a   1.000
_cell.length_b   1.000
_cell.length_c   1.000
_cell.angle_alpha   90.00
_cell.angle_beta   90.00
_cell.angle_gamma   90.00
#
_symmetry.space_group_name_H-M   'P 1'
#
loop_
_entity.id
_entity.type
_entity.pdbx_description
1 polymer ?
#
loop_
_entity_poly.entity_id
_entity_poly.type
_entity_poly.pdbx_seq_one_letter_code
_entity_poly.pdbx_strand_id
1 'polypeptide(L)'
;DFNKVKSIEKYWMDYDFFWFVNIDSDPEPEIFSATGYSDGIDYCFIDQNLKTGKNSILFYFNPVILDSDKKYWGYPWDIKDLILKRENGQVKIKCSLDHKIERDGEIIRPDSQSQFPVICFTGKSTQPNINVEHINGFEWLTITEIIDKININEK
;
A
#
# COMPACT_ATOMS: atom_id res chain seq x y z
N ASP A 1 -28.64 22.12 -26.31
CA ASP A 1 -27.47 21.41 -26.87
C ASP A 1 -26.72 20.62 -25.81
N PHE A 2 -27.06 19.34 -25.68
CA PHE A 2 -26.29 18.36 -24.87
C PHE A 2 -25.05 17.87 -25.64
N ASN A 3 -24.41 18.77 -26.39
CA ASN A 3 -23.38 18.43 -27.38
C ASN A 3 -21.99 18.56 -26.78
N LYS A 4 -21.55 17.47 -26.16
CA LYS A 4 -20.20 16.87 -26.21
C LYS A 4 -19.97 16.11 -24.91
N VAL A 5 -20.48 14.89 -24.84
CA VAL A 5 -19.88 13.89 -23.96
C VAL A 5 -18.60 13.44 -24.65
N LYS A 6 -17.47 14.03 -24.25
CA LYS A 6 -16.16 13.52 -24.66
C LYS A 6 -16.02 12.16 -23.97
N SER A 7 -15.99 11.08 -24.74
CA SER A 7 -15.62 9.77 -24.21
C SER A 7 -14.16 9.85 -23.77
N ILE A 8 -13.93 9.76 -22.47
CA ILE A 8 -12.61 9.53 -21.88
C ILE A 8 -12.58 8.04 -21.58
N GLU A 9 -11.54 7.32 -21.96
CA GLU A 9 -11.40 5.92 -21.56
C GLU A 9 -11.44 5.83 -20.04
N LYS A 10 -12.41 5.06 -19.53
CA LYS A 10 -12.76 5.07 -18.11
C LYS A 10 -11.82 4.19 -17.28
N TYR A 11 -11.19 3.19 -17.90
CA TYR A 11 -10.37 2.20 -17.23
C TYR A 11 -9.21 1.82 -18.14
N TRP A 12 -8.01 2.22 -17.75
CA TRP A 12 -6.79 1.80 -18.43
C TRP A 12 -6.13 0.60 -17.76
N MET A 13 -6.55 0.20 -16.55
CA MET A 13 -5.84 -0.77 -15.72
C MET A 13 -6.59 -2.11 -15.62
N ASP A 14 -5.84 -3.22 -15.59
CA ASP A 14 -6.38 -4.58 -15.41
C ASP A 14 -6.91 -4.80 -13.99
N TYR A 15 -6.31 -4.10 -13.01
CA TYR A 15 -6.65 -4.18 -11.61
C TYR A 15 -6.93 -2.80 -11.04
N ASP A 16 -8.05 -2.66 -10.33
CA ASP A 16 -8.47 -1.43 -9.66
C ASP A 16 -9.22 -1.78 -8.37
N PHE A 17 -8.46 -1.92 -7.28
CA PHE A 17 -8.99 -2.23 -5.95
C PHE A 17 -8.72 -1.08 -5.00
N PHE A 18 -9.70 -0.79 -4.13
CA PHE A 18 -9.53 0.15 -3.05
C PHE A 18 -10.32 -0.26 -1.81
N TRP A 19 -9.79 0.11 -0.65
CA TRP A 19 -10.42 -0.07 0.65
C TRP A 19 -10.27 1.19 1.47
N PHE A 20 -11.28 1.50 2.28
CA PHE A 20 -11.15 2.51 3.33
C PHE A 20 -10.48 1.90 4.54
N VAL A 21 -9.45 2.56 5.03
CA VAL A 21 -8.71 2.19 6.23
C VAL A 21 -8.64 3.40 7.16
N ASN A 22 -8.35 3.17 8.44
CA ASN A 22 -8.08 4.23 9.39
C ASN A 22 -6.75 3.89 10.04
N ILE A 23 -5.68 4.48 9.49
CA ILE A 23 -4.30 4.11 9.77
C ILE A 23 -3.53 5.18 10.55
N ASP A 24 -4.17 6.30 10.82
CA ASP A 24 -3.68 7.34 11.72
C ASP A 24 -4.65 7.61 12.88
N SER A 25 -4.54 8.79 13.50
CA SER A 25 -5.33 9.18 14.67
C SER A 25 -6.54 10.06 14.32
N ASP A 26 -6.73 10.42 13.06
CA ASP A 26 -7.79 11.30 12.63
C ASP A 26 -9.05 10.49 12.20
N PRO A 27 -10.24 11.15 12.13
CA PRO A 27 -11.49 10.46 11.81
C PRO A 27 -11.73 10.26 10.30
N GLU A 28 -10.98 10.93 9.43
CA GLU A 28 -11.06 10.80 7.98
C GLU A 28 -10.36 9.49 7.58
N PRO A 29 -11.04 8.56 6.90
CA PRO A 29 -10.39 7.32 6.48
C PRO A 29 -9.45 7.58 5.31
N GLU A 30 -8.28 6.96 5.33
CA GLU A 30 -7.40 6.86 4.20
C GLU A 30 -7.86 5.77 3.23
N ILE A 31 -7.37 5.83 1.99
CA ILE A 31 -7.57 4.78 1.00
C ILE A 31 -6.31 3.92 0.91
N PHE A 32 -6.48 2.62 1.08
CA PHE A 32 -5.54 1.63 0.54
C PHE A 32 -5.92 1.37 -0.91
N SER A 33 -5.01 1.64 -1.85
CA SER A 33 -5.20 1.41 -3.29
C SER A 33 -4.24 0.34 -3.81
N ALA A 34 -4.75 -0.52 -4.69
CA ALA A 34 -3.99 -1.50 -5.47
C ALA A 34 -4.44 -1.42 -6.94
N THR A 35 -3.65 -0.77 -7.78
CA THR A 35 -4.01 -0.42 -9.16
C THR A 35 -2.89 -0.71 -10.14
N GLY A 36 -3.20 -1.19 -11.34
CA GLY A 36 -2.18 -1.43 -12.37
C GLY A 36 -2.56 -2.51 -13.38
N TYR A 37 -1.55 -3.09 -14.00
CA TYR A 37 -1.67 -4.07 -15.08
C TYR A 37 -1.26 -5.48 -14.62
N SER A 38 -1.52 -6.46 -15.48
CA SER A 38 -1.09 -7.85 -15.31
C SER A 38 0.41 -8.04 -15.01
N ASP A 39 1.26 -7.11 -15.47
CA ASP A 39 2.71 -7.13 -15.26
C ASP A 39 3.19 -6.20 -14.13
N GLY A 40 2.31 -5.45 -13.47
CA GLY A 40 2.67 -4.56 -12.37
C GLY A 40 1.47 -3.90 -11.69
N ILE A 41 1.32 -4.10 -10.37
CA ILE A 41 0.27 -3.47 -9.54
C ILE A 41 0.91 -2.51 -8.55
N ASP A 42 0.63 -1.22 -8.63
CA ASP A 42 1.04 -0.26 -7.62
C ASP A 42 0.17 -0.37 -6.37
N TYR A 43 0.81 -0.32 -5.21
CA TYR A 43 0.14 -0.32 -3.90
C TYR A 43 0.52 0.94 -3.16
N CYS A 44 -0.47 1.69 -2.68
CA CYS A 44 -0.22 2.92 -1.93
C CYS A 44 -1.32 3.21 -0.91
N PHE A 45 -0.97 4.01 0.10
CA PHE A 45 -1.95 4.68 0.94
C PHE A 45 -2.17 6.10 0.44
N ILE A 46 -3.41 6.56 0.50
CA ILE A 46 -3.84 7.86 0.02
C ILE A 46 -4.59 8.56 1.16
N ASP A 47 -4.08 9.71 1.56
CA ASP A 47 -4.77 10.64 2.44
C ASP A 47 -5.87 11.38 1.66
N GLN A 48 -7.03 11.50 2.27
CA GLN A 48 -8.21 12.11 1.68
C GLN A 48 -8.54 13.42 2.40
N ASN A 49 -8.47 14.54 1.70
CA ASN A 49 -9.02 15.79 2.23
C ASN A 49 -10.49 15.93 1.84
N LEU A 50 -11.41 15.50 2.72
CA LEU A 50 -12.85 15.48 2.41
C LEU A 50 -13.46 16.88 2.23
N LYS A 51 -12.80 17.92 2.76
CA LYS A 51 -13.25 19.31 2.63
C LYS A 51 -12.95 19.91 1.26
N THR A 52 -11.79 19.58 0.69
CA THR A 52 -11.31 20.13 -0.59
C THR A 52 -11.50 19.16 -1.76
N GLY A 53 -11.75 17.88 -1.47
CA GLY A 53 -11.81 16.79 -2.46
C GLY A 53 -10.44 16.43 -3.04
N LYS A 54 -9.35 16.91 -2.43
CA LYS A 54 -7.98 16.62 -2.88
C LYS A 54 -7.45 15.40 -2.15
N ASN A 55 -6.92 14.47 -2.92
CA ASN A 55 -6.23 13.29 -2.39
C ASN A 55 -4.71 13.50 -2.51
N SER A 56 -3.96 12.94 -1.57
CA SER A 56 -2.49 12.90 -1.64
C SER A 56 -1.98 11.50 -1.34
N ILE A 57 -1.04 11.02 -2.15
CA ILE A 57 -0.39 9.73 -1.89
C ILE A 57 0.56 9.91 -0.71
N LEU A 58 0.41 9.07 0.30
CA LEU A 58 1.29 9.04 1.47
C LEU A 58 2.62 8.36 1.12
N PHE A 59 2.56 7.13 0.60
CA PHE A 59 3.70 6.38 0.07
C PHE A 59 3.24 5.13 -0.67
N TYR A 60 4.14 4.58 -1.50
CA TYR A 60 3.97 3.29 -2.16
C TYR A 60 4.63 2.17 -1.36
N PHE A 61 4.15 0.93 -1.45
CA PHE A 61 4.65 -0.16 -0.62
C PHE A 61 4.63 -1.55 -1.27
N ASN A 62 5.28 -2.51 -0.62
CA ASN A 62 5.24 -3.94 -0.91
C ASN A 62 4.18 -4.63 -0.01
N PRO A 63 3.08 -5.17 -0.55
CA PRO A 63 2.08 -5.86 0.26
C PRO A 63 2.54 -7.29 0.57
N VAL A 64 2.46 -7.69 1.84
CA VAL A 64 2.82 -9.05 2.26
C VAL A 64 1.73 -9.63 3.14
N ILE A 65 1.20 -10.79 2.76
CA ILE A 65 0.29 -11.57 3.60
C ILE A 65 1.11 -12.42 4.56
N LEU A 66 0.84 -12.28 5.86
CA LEU A 66 1.35 -13.17 6.90
C LEU A 66 0.32 -14.27 7.15
N ASP A 67 0.66 -15.50 6.80
CA ASP A 67 -0.18 -16.68 7.06
C ASP A 67 0.68 -17.78 7.70
N SER A 68 0.43 -17.98 9.00
CA SER A 68 1.21 -18.89 9.86
C SER A 68 2.71 -18.52 9.83
N ASP A 69 3.59 -19.47 9.51
CA ASP A 69 5.03 -19.25 9.41
C ASP A 69 5.49 -18.78 8.02
N LYS A 70 4.56 -18.59 7.08
CA LYS A 70 4.84 -18.22 5.69
C LYS A 70 4.44 -16.78 5.38
N LYS A 71 5.12 -16.23 4.39
CA LYS A 71 4.94 -14.87 3.87
C LYS A 71 4.64 -14.99 2.38
N TYR A 72 3.55 -14.39 1.95
CA TYR A 72 3.12 -14.42 0.56
C TYR A 72 3.01 -13.01 0.00
N TRP A 73 3.15 -12.88 -1.32
CA TRP A 73 2.86 -11.61 -1.97
C TRP A 73 1.38 -11.27 -1.79
N GLY A 74 1.09 -10.04 -1.38
CA GLY A 74 -0.27 -9.58 -1.14
C GLY A 74 -0.96 -9.16 -2.43
N TYR A 75 -1.39 -10.13 -3.24
CA TYR A 75 -2.29 -9.83 -4.35
C TYR A 75 -3.60 -9.22 -3.82
N PRO A 76 -4.18 -8.22 -4.50
CA PRO A 76 -5.33 -7.49 -3.97
C PRO A 76 -6.56 -8.38 -3.72
N TRP A 77 -6.74 -9.44 -4.51
CA TRP A 77 -7.81 -10.43 -4.31
C TRP A 77 -7.55 -11.44 -3.17
N ASP A 78 -6.33 -11.53 -2.65
CA ASP A 78 -5.94 -12.40 -1.54
C ASP A 78 -5.92 -11.69 -0.18
N ILE A 79 -5.82 -10.35 -0.19
CA ILE A 79 -5.79 -9.50 1.01
C ILE A 79 -7.17 -9.47 1.66
N LYS A 80 -7.20 -9.64 2.99
CA LYS A 80 -8.41 -9.54 3.79
C LYS A 80 -8.43 -8.29 4.68
N ASP A 81 -7.34 -8.04 5.41
CA ASP A 81 -7.29 -6.95 6.39
C ASP A 81 -5.85 -6.51 6.63
N LEU A 82 -5.66 -5.26 7.06
CA LEU A 82 -4.38 -4.70 7.44
C LEU A 82 -4.01 -5.16 8.87
N ILE A 83 -2.75 -5.48 9.12
CA ILE A 83 -2.31 -5.85 10.46
C ILE A 83 -1.98 -4.59 11.25
N LEU A 84 -2.91 -4.21 12.14
CA LEU A 84 -2.85 -3.00 12.95
C LEU A 84 -2.70 -3.30 14.45
N LYS A 85 -2.05 -2.38 15.17
CA LYS A 85 -1.98 -2.35 16.64
C LYS A 85 -2.30 -0.94 17.11
N ARG A 86 -3.21 -0.83 18.08
CA ARG A 86 -3.51 0.44 18.77
C ARG A 86 -2.74 0.49 20.08
N GLU A 87 -1.91 1.50 20.27
CA GLU A 87 -1.07 1.66 21.45
C GLU A 87 -0.94 3.15 21.79
N ASN A 88 -1.21 3.52 23.05
CA ASN A 88 -1.11 4.91 23.52
C ASN A 88 -1.89 5.95 22.66
N GLY A 89 -3.05 5.56 22.12
CA GLY A 89 -3.87 6.42 21.26
C GLY A 89 -3.39 6.55 19.81
N GLN A 90 -2.30 5.87 19.44
CA GLN A 90 -1.79 5.83 18.08
C GLN A 90 -2.16 4.52 17.38
N VAL A 91 -2.40 4.59 16.07
CA VAL A 91 -2.51 3.42 15.20
C VAL A 91 -1.13 3.13 14.64
N LYS A 92 -0.69 1.88 14.79
CA LYS A 92 0.58 1.38 14.26
C LYS A 92 0.31 0.25 13.27
N ILE A 93 1.04 0.26 12.17
CA ILE A 93 1.01 -0.74 11.12
C ILE A 93 2.17 -1.70 11.32
N LYS A 94 1.91 -3.00 11.18
CA LYS A 94 2.99 -3.98 11.13
C LYS A 94 3.69 -3.90 9.78
N CYS A 95 4.97 -3.56 9.80
CA CYS A 95 5.74 -3.30 8.59
C CYS A 95 7.18 -3.78 8.74
N SER A 96 7.95 -3.71 7.64
CA SER A 96 9.39 -3.90 7.64
C SER A 96 10.05 -3.04 6.57
N LEU A 97 11.21 -2.49 6.89
CA LEU A 97 12.10 -1.77 5.97
C LEU A 97 13.36 -2.58 5.64
N ASP A 98 13.53 -3.75 6.25
CA ASP A 98 14.67 -4.65 6.03
C ASP A 98 14.22 -5.82 5.15
N HIS A 99 14.27 -5.61 3.84
CA HIS A 99 13.96 -6.65 2.87
C HIS A 99 14.78 -6.56 1.58
N LYS A 100 14.75 -7.64 0.79
CA LYS A 100 15.35 -7.71 -0.56
C LYS A 100 14.33 -7.96 -1.68
N ILE A 101 13.07 -7.60 -1.45
CA ILE A 101 12.04 -7.66 -2.49
C ILE A 101 12.43 -6.78 -3.66
N GLU A 102 12.58 -7.42 -4.82
CA GLU A 102 12.71 -6.75 -6.11
C GLU A 102 11.33 -6.71 -6.76
N ARG A 103 10.93 -5.53 -7.22
CA ARG A 103 9.70 -5.36 -7.99
C ARG A 103 10.06 -5.18 -9.46
N ASP A 104 9.78 -6.21 -10.25
CA ASP A 104 9.81 -6.15 -11.70
C ASP A 104 8.42 -5.77 -12.23
N GLY A 105 8.38 -5.13 -13.40
CA GLY A 105 7.15 -4.68 -14.05
C GLY A 105 6.99 -3.18 -14.20
N GLU A 106 5.88 -2.79 -14.84
CA GLU A 106 5.47 -1.39 -14.97
C GLU A 106 4.85 -0.92 -13.65
N ILE A 107 5.69 -0.25 -12.84
CA ILE A 107 5.32 0.23 -11.50
C ILE A 107 5.83 1.65 -11.30
N ILE A 108 5.15 2.42 -10.47
CA ILE A 108 5.56 3.77 -10.10
C ILE A 108 6.68 3.69 -9.05
N ARG A 109 7.81 4.35 -9.34
CA ARG A 109 8.91 4.57 -8.40
C ARG A 109 9.04 6.07 -8.14
N PRO A 110 8.48 6.61 -7.03
CA PRO A 110 8.49 8.05 -6.79
C PRO A 110 9.88 8.52 -6.36
N ASP A 111 10.33 9.65 -6.94
CA ASP A 111 11.66 10.23 -6.69
C ASP A 111 11.87 10.63 -5.22
N SER A 112 10.80 10.88 -4.46
CA SER A 112 10.86 11.27 -3.05
C SER A 112 11.04 10.10 -2.09
N GLN A 113 10.93 8.86 -2.55
CA GLN A 113 10.92 7.67 -1.71
C GLN A 113 12.14 6.78 -1.98
N SER A 114 12.98 6.56 -0.97
CA SER A 114 14.21 5.77 -1.05
C SER A 114 13.96 4.27 -1.24
N GLN A 115 12.83 3.75 -0.75
CA GLN A 115 12.47 2.33 -0.82
C GLN A 115 10.97 2.11 -0.59
N PHE A 116 10.41 1.01 -1.05
CA PHE A 116 9.04 0.59 -0.71
C PHE A 116 9.01 -0.21 0.60
N PRO A 117 8.44 0.29 1.71
CA PRO A 117 8.30 -0.51 2.91
C PRO A 117 7.44 -1.76 2.63
N VAL A 118 7.67 -2.84 3.37
CA VAL A 118 6.73 -3.95 3.46
C VAL A 118 5.60 -3.58 4.40
N ILE A 119 4.36 -3.72 3.93
CA ILE A 119 3.15 -3.56 4.74
C ILE A 119 2.48 -4.92 4.89
N CYS A 120 2.20 -5.31 6.14
CA CYS A 120 1.70 -6.65 6.45
C CYS A 120 0.18 -6.70 6.52
N PHE A 121 -0.38 -7.71 5.85
CA PHE A 121 -1.81 -7.98 5.79
C PHE A 121 -2.12 -9.40 6.29
N THR A 122 -3.37 -9.59 6.72
CA THR A 122 -3.99 -10.91 6.79
C THR A 122 -4.61 -11.23 5.44
N GLY A 123 -4.74 -12.50 5.13
CA GLY A 123 -5.26 -12.96 3.85
C GLY A 123 -4.97 -14.43 3.63
N LYS A 124 -5.27 -14.93 2.44
CA LYS A 124 -4.93 -16.29 2.03
C LYS A 124 -4.47 -16.27 0.60
N SER A 125 -3.21 -16.66 0.37
CA SER A 125 -2.64 -16.70 -0.97
C SER A 125 -3.36 -17.72 -1.86
N THR A 126 -3.75 -17.27 -3.05
CA THR A 126 -4.18 -18.13 -4.17
C THR A 126 -3.00 -18.76 -4.91
N GLN A 127 -1.78 -18.31 -4.61
CA GLN A 127 -0.52 -18.79 -5.18
C GLN A 127 0.42 -19.30 -4.07
N PRO A 128 0.06 -20.39 -3.35
CA PRO A 128 0.75 -20.82 -2.11
C PRO A 128 2.18 -21.36 -2.33
N ASN A 129 2.62 -21.48 -3.57
CA ASN A 129 3.98 -21.89 -3.91
C ASN A 129 4.94 -20.70 -4.07
N ILE A 130 4.42 -19.46 -4.09
CA ILE A 130 5.21 -18.24 -4.24
C ILE A 130 5.31 -17.55 -2.88
N ASN A 131 6.37 -17.87 -2.15
CA ASN A 131 6.69 -17.20 -0.90
C ASN A 131 7.54 -15.95 -1.16
N VAL A 132 7.35 -14.93 -0.33
CA VAL A 132 8.25 -13.78 -0.29
C VAL A 132 9.29 -14.03 0.80
N GLU A 133 10.52 -14.24 0.37
CA GLU A 133 11.65 -14.48 1.27
C GLU A 133 12.38 -13.18 1.63
N HIS A 134 13.33 -13.28 2.57
CA HIS A 134 14.22 -12.18 2.95
C HIS A 134 13.52 -10.91 3.42
N ILE A 135 12.46 -11.04 4.24
CA ILE A 135 11.89 -9.94 5.03
C ILE A 135 12.20 -10.18 6.49
N ASN A 136 12.93 -9.25 7.09
CA ASN A 136 13.38 -9.31 8.48
C ASN A 136 12.86 -8.09 9.26
N GLY A 137 13.16 -8.03 10.57
CA GLY A 137 12.99 -6.79 11.34
C GLY A 137 11.56 -6.24 11.38
N PHE A 138 10.53 -7.09 11.45
CA PHE A 138 9.15 -6.60 11.56
C PHE A 138 8.99 -5.70 12.78
N GLU A 139 8.47 -4.51 12.56
CA GLU A 139 8.23 -3.48 13.56
C GLU A 139 6.79 -2.97 13.49
N TRP A 140 6.39 -2.24 14.53
CA TRP A 140 5.10 -1.56 14.62
C TRP A 140 5.36 -0.06 14.56
N LEU A 141 5.02 0.56 13.44
CA LEU A 141 5.26 1.98 13.19
C LEU A 141 3.96 2.71 12.85
N THR A 142 3.89 3.98 13.23
CA THR A 142 2.89 4.92 12.73
C THR A 142 3.17 5.28 11.27
N ILE A 143 2.16 5.80 10.56
CA ILE A 143 2.34 6.29 9.18
C ILE A 143 3.43 7.35 9.08
N THR A 144 3.47 8.30 10.03
CA THR A 144 4.51 9.33 10.08
C THR A 144 5.91 8.74 10.22
N GLU A 145 6.10 7.78 11.13
CA GLU A 145 7.40 7.12 11.30
C GLU A 145 7.84 6.35 10.05
N ILE A 146 6.90 5.73 9.33
CA ILE A 146 7.21 5.05 8.06
C ILE A 146 7.67 6.07 7.02
N ILE A 147 6.91 7.14 6.83
CA ILE A 147 7.20 8.23 5.88
C ILE A 147 8.58 8.84 6.17
N ASP A 148 8.87 9.18 7.43
CA ASP A 148 10.14 9.76 7.84
C ASP A 148 11.34 8.85 7.53
N LYS A 149 11.16 7.52 7.63
CA LYS A 149 12.20 6.53 7.37
C LYS A 149 12.43 6.25 5.88
N ILE A 150 11.43 6.47 5.02
CA ILE A 150 11.51 6.17 3.59
C ILE A 150 11.73 7.40 2.72
N ASN A 151 11.44 8.59 3.21
CA ASN A 151 11.65 9.81 2.44
C ASN A 151 13.14 10.11 2.23
N ILE A 152 13.46 10.54 1.01
CA ILE A 152 14.77 11.10 0.70
C ILE A 152 14.74 12.54 1.19
N ASN A 153 15.29 12.78 2.38
CA ASN A 153 15.52 14.14 2.85
C ASN A 153 16.61 14.76 1.97
N GLU A 154 16.28 15.83 1.24
CA GLU A 154 17.30 16.68 0.60
C GLU A 154 18.25 17.17 1.70
N LYS A 155 19.53 16.80 1.58
CA LYS A 155 20.60 17.30 2.45
C LYS A 155 21.08 18.66 1.96
#